data_AF-A0AAJ1IAY5-F1
#
_entry.id   AF-A0AAJ1IAY5-F1
#
_cell.length_a   1.000
_cell.length_b   1.000
_cell.length_c   1.000
_cell.angle_alpha   90.00
_cell.angle_beta   90.00
_cell.angle_gamma   90.00
#
_symmetry.space_group_name_H-M   'P 1'
#
loop_
_entity.id
_entity.type
_entity.pdbx_description
1 polymer ?
#
loop_
_entity_poly.entity_id
_entity_poly.type
_entity_poly.pdbx_seq_one_letter_code
_entity_poly.pdbx_strand_id
1 'polypeptide(L)' 'MIGGYKKHVGFYPHPTTIEKISDKLTIYKQGKGSIQFPINRPIPCELIIEMVEFRRNIVRAGK' A
#
# COMPACT_ATOMS: atom_id res chain seq x y z
N MET A 1 -4.85 2.74 -6.66
CA MET A 1 -6.25 2.26 -6.79
C MET A 1 -6.61 1.46 -5.54
N ILE A 2 -7.90 1.38 -5.19
CA ILE A 2 -8.40 0.51 -4.10
C ILE A 2 -9.49 -0.39 -4.68
N GLY A 3 -9.46 -1.68 -4.33
CA GLY A 3 -10.47 -2.66 -4.72
C GLY A 3 -11.05 -3.39 -3.51
N GLY A 4 -12.36 -3.64 -3.52
CA GLY A 4 -13.05 -4.39 -2.46
C GLY A 4 -13.25 -5.86 -2.84
N TYR A 5 -12.88 -6.77 -1.95
CA TYR A 5 -13.05 -8.22 -2.13
C TYR A 5 -13.66 -8.85 -0.88
N LYS A 6 -14.29 -10.03 -1.04
CA LYS A 6 -14.99 -10.74 0.06
C LYS A 6 -14.15 -10.94 1.32
N LYS A 7 -12.83 -11.10 1.20
CA LYS A 7 -11.92 -11.39 2.32
C LYS A 7 -10.92 -10.27 2.63
N HIS A 8 -10.77 -9.28 1.75
CA HIS A 8 -9.72 -8.28 1.88
C HIS A 8 -10.03 -7.02 1.07
N VAL A 9 -9.32 -5.95 1.39
CA VAL A 9 -9.20 -4.75 0.56
C VAL A 9 -7.88 -4.84 -0.19
N GLY A 10 -7.93 -4.73 -1.52
CA GLY A 10 -6.75 -4.65 -2.37
C GLY A 10 -6.27 -3.21 -2.50
N PHE A 11 -4.99 -2.97 -2.21
CA PHE A 11 -4.35 -1.69 -2.41
C PHE A 11 -3.26 -1.79 -3.48
N TYR A 12 -3.28 -0.86 -4.43
CA TYR A 12 -2.41 -0.87 -5.61
C TYR A 12 -1.61 0.44 -5.67
N PRO A 13 -0.54 0.55 -4.87
CA PRO A 13 0.40 1.65 -4.91
C PRO A 13 1.36 1.53 -6.10
N HIS A 14 2.09 2.60 -6.40
CA HIS A 14 3.14 2.59 -7.42
C HIS A 14 4.32 1.69 -7.00
N PRO A 15 5.03 1.00 -7.92
CA PRO A 15 6.15 0.12 -7.58
C PRO A 15 7.22 0.76 -6.68
N THR A 16 7.61 2.01 -6.95
CA THR A 16 8.58 2.74 -6.11
C THR A 16 8.12 2.90 -4.65
N THR A 17 6.81 3.02 -4.41
CA THR A 17 6.24 3.06 -3.07
C THR A 17 6.30 1.70 -2.38
N ILE A 18 6.09 0.61 -3.12
CA ILE A 18 6.23 -0.76 -2.61
C ILE A 18 7.68 -1.03 -2.23
N GLU A 19 8.62 -0.70 -3.10
CA GLU A 19 10.06 -0.88 -2.87
C GLU A 19 10.54 -0.12 -1.63
N LYS A 20 10.07 1.12 -1.43
CA LYS A 20 10.46 1.94 -0.27
C LYS A 20 9.93 1.40 1.07
N ILE A 21 8.76 0.78 1.06
CA ILE A 21 7.98 0.42 2.27
C ILE A 21 7.97 -1.11 2.49
N SER A 22 8.70 -1.88 1.66
CA SER A 22 8.67 -3.35 1.60
C SER A 22 8.81 -4.03 2.96
N ASP A 23 9.71 -3.56 3.81
CA ASP A 23 9.96 -4.11 5.15
C ASP A 23 8.70 -4.09 6.04
N LYS A 24 7.91 -3.00 5.94
CA LYS A 24 6.64 -2.83 6.68
C LYS A 24 5.49 -3.64 6.09
N LEU A 25 5.62 -4.13 4.85
CA LEU A 25 4.58 -4.90 4.16
C LEU A 25 4.69 -6.40 4.37
N THR A 26 5.76 -6.88 5.02
CA THR A 26 6.04 -8.31 5.26
C THR A 26 4.91 -9.05 5.98
N ILE A 27 4.14 -8.35 6.83
CA ILE A 27 3.01 -8.91 7.59
C ILE A 27 1.72 -9.06 6.76
N TYR A 28 1.67 -8.46 5.56
CA TYR A 28 0.51 -8.49 4.68
C TYR A 28 0.75 -9.42 3.49
N LYS A 29 -0.33 -10.02 3.00
CA LYS A 29 -0.27 -10.78 1.74
C LYS A 29 -0.09 -9.82 0.57
N GLN A 30 0.85 -10.14 -0.31
CA GLN A 30 1.19 -9.31 -1.47
C GLN A 30 0.92 -10.06 -2.78
N GLY A 31 0.59 -9.31 -3.84
CA GLY A 31 0.50 -9.77 -5.23
C GLY A 31 1.40 -8.92 -6.12
N LYS A 32 1.37 -9.15 -7.44
CA LYS A 32 2.16 -8.37 -8.41
C LYS A 32 1.71 -6.91 -8.41
N GLY A 33 2.37 -6.07 -7.61
CA GLY A 33 2.04 -4.65 -7.44
C GLY A 33 0.85 -4.37 -6.53
N SER A 34 0.47 -5.30 -5.64
CA SER A 34 -0.67 -5.13 -4.75
C SER A 34 -0.44 -5.64 -3.34
N ILE A 35 -1.14 -5.04 -2.38
CA ILE A 35 -1.15 -5.40 -0.97
C ILE A 35 -2.59 -5.76 -0.60
N GLN A 36 -2.78 -6.83 0.17
CA GLN A 36 -4.09 -7.27 0.64
C GLN A 36 -4.23 -6.97 2.13
N PHE A 37 -5.09 -6.00 2.46
CA PHE A 37 -5.46 -5.73 3.85
C PHE A 37 -6.66 -6.61 4.24
N PRO A 38 -6.52 -7.50 5.23
CA PRO A 38 -7.58 -8.42 5.60
C PRO A 38 -8.75 -7.66 6.24
N ILE A 39 -9.99 -8.02 5.88
CA ILE A 39 -11.19 -7.28 6.32
C ILE A 39 -11.52 -7.46 7.81
N ASN A 40 -10.95 -8.49 8.44
CA ASN A 40 -11.14 -8.81 9.86
C ASN A 40 -10.09 -8.16 10.78
N ARG A 41 -9.30 -7.21 10.27
CA ARG A 41 -8.35 -6.43 11.06
C ARG A 41 -8.55 -4.93 10.78
N PRO A 42 -8.18 -4.05 11.72
CA PRO A 42 -8.17 -2.63 11.48
C PRO A 42 -7.31 -2.28 10.26
N ILE A 43 -7.75 -1.29 9.49
CA ILE A 43 -6.96 -0.75 8.39
C ILE A 43 -5.75 -0.01 8.99
N PRO A 44 -4.51 -0.26 8.51
CA PRO A 44 -3.31 0.40 9.03
C PRO A 44 -3.19 1.81 8.44
N CYS A 45 -3.99 2.75 8.95
CA CYS A 45 -4.07 4.11 8.41
C CYS A 45 -2.72 4.82 8.36
N GLU A 46 -1.90 4.71 9.40
CA GLU A 46 -0.58 5.36 9.46
C GLU A 46 0.34 4.89 8.33
N LEU A 47 0.38 3.57 8.07
CA LEU A 47 1.15 3.00 6.98
C LEU A 47 0.65 3.49 5.61
N ILE A 48 -0.68 3.55 5.43
CA ILE A 48 -1.27 4.04 4.17
C ILE A 48 -0.94 5.51 3.96
N ILE A 49 -1.01 6.34 5.01
CA ILE A 49 -0.64 7.75 4.96
C ILE A 49 0.82 7.89 4.54
N GLU A 50 1.75 7.18 5.20
CA GLU A 50 3.18 7.21 4.86
C GLU A 50 3.43 6.86 3.37
N MET A 51 2.76 5.83 2.85
CA MET A 51 2.84 5.43 1.45
C MET A 51 2.35 6.52 0.49
N VAL A 52 1.24 7.17 0.82
CA VAL A 52 0.64 8.26 0.02
C VAL A 52 1.52 9.50 0.06
N GLU A 53 2.06 9.86 1.23
CA GLU A 53 2.96 11.00 1.38
C GLU A 53 4.27 10.81 0.62
N PHE A 54 4.86 9.62 0.71
CA PHE A 54 6.04 9.29 -0.08
C PHE A 54 5.75 9.41 -1.57
N ARG A 55 4.63 8.85 -2.05
CA ARG A 55 4.27 8.95 -3.47
C ARG A 55 4.05 10.40 -3.90
N ARG A 56 3.34 11.19 -3.10
CA ARG A 56 3.12 12.63 -3.33
C ARG A 56 4.44 13.37 -3.47
N ASN A 57 5.41 13.10 -2.60
CA ASN A 57 6.70 13.78 -2.59
C ASN A 57 7.53 13.43 -3.84
N ILE A 58 7.54 12.16 -4.26
CA ILE A 58 8.22 11.73 -5.48
C ILE A 58 7.62 12.41 -6.72
N VAL A 59 6.29 12.38 -6.86
CA VAL A 59 5.61 12.99 -8.01
C VAL A 59 5.86 14.50 -8.07
N ARG A 60 5.86 15.20 -6.93
CA ARG A 60 6.16 16.64 -6.87
C ARG A 60 7.63 16.97 -7.17
N ALA A 61 8.54 16.03 -6.94
CA ALA A 61 9.96 16.19 -7.27
C ALA A 61 10.27 15.89 -8.74
N GLY A 62 9.27 15.58 -9.57
CA GLY A 62 9.46 15.20 -10.98
C GLY A 62 10.14 13.84 -11.14
N LYS A 63 10.03 12.97 -10.13
CA LYS A 63 10.61 11.63 -10.09
C LYS A 63 9.55 10.55 -10.21
#